data_AF-A0A8T3MLX6-F1
#
_entry.id   AF-A0A8T3MLX6-F1
#
_cell.length_a   1.000
_cell.length_b   1.000
_cell.length_c   1.000
_cell.angle_alpha   90.00
_cell.angle_beta   90.00
_cell.angle_gamma   90.00
#
_symmetry.space_group_name_H-M   'P 1'
#
loop_
_entity.id
_entity.type
_entity.pdbx_description
1 polymer ?
#
loop_
_entity_poly.entity_id
_entity_poly.type
_entity_poly.pdbx_seq_one_letter_code
_entity_poly.pdbx_strand_id
1 'polypeptide(L)'
;MGAFDAVRKRRPRPILVVDDDTAIRDSTSQILTDSGFRVVEARDGAEALRAIDVEQPALIVLDVQMPGIDGPAFARELQTRLRRVPLVILTGVPDPKREADRCNAEAFLRKPFDADELVRLVRKFAS
;
A
#
# COMPACT_ATOMS: atom_id res chain seq x y z
N MET A 1 27.58 23.84 -27.75
CA MET A 1 26.34 24.63 -27.60
C MET A 1 25.25 23.68 -27.09
N GLY A 2 25.00 23.74 -25.78
CA GLY A 2 23.95 23.12 -24.95
C GLY A 2 23.25 21.84 -25.41
N ALA A 3 23.73 20.68 -24.94
CA ALA A 3 22.87 19.51 -24.78
C ALA A 3 21.91 19.78 -23.61
N PHE A 4 20.62 19.97 -23.91
CA PHE A 4 19.56 19.94 -22.90
C PHE A 4 19.35 18.50 -22.46
N ASP A 5 20.17 18.06 -21.51
CA ASP A 5 19.87 16.88 -20.70
C ASP A 5 18.72 17.25 -19.75
N ALA A 6 17.50 17.18 -20.27
CA ALA A 6 16.31 17.15 -19.44
C ALA A 6 16.34 15.81 -18.69
N VAL A 7 16.98 15.80 -17.52
CA VAL A 7 16.79 14.74 -16.53
C VAL A 7 15.29 14.67 -16.28
N ARG A 8 14.60 13.71 -16.91
CA ARG A 8 13.21 13.41 -16.61
C ARG A 8 13.19 13.02 -15.14
N LYS A 9 12.81 13.94 -14.24
CA LYS A 9 12.49 13.60 -12.86
C LYS A 9 11.42 12.52 -12.92
N ARG A 10 11.80 11.25 -12.73
CA ARG A 10 10.84 10.15 -12.58
C ARG A 10 9.92 10.57 -11.43
N ARG A 11 8.63 10.68 -11.71
CA ARG A 11 7.66 10.93 -10.64
C ARG A 11 7.81 9.80 -9.61
N PRO A 12 7.77 10.11 -8.30
CA PRO A 12 7.83 9.08 -7.28
C PRO A 12 6.66 8.10 -7.50
N ARG A 13 6.96 6.80 -7.39
CA ARG A 13 5.96 5.73 -7.47
C ARG A 13 4.93 5.95 -6.34
N PRO A 14 3.64 5.65 -6.58
CA PRO A 14 2.61 5.89 -5.59
C PRO A 14 2.65 4.88 -4.45
N ILE A 15 2.05 5.21 -3.31
CA ILE A 15 1.60 4.24 -2.32
C ILE A 15 0.22 3.76 -2.77
N LEU A 16 0.02 2.45 -2.87
CA LEU A 16 -1.28 1.87 -3.17
C LEU A 16 -2.01 1.55 -1.86
N VAL A 17 -3.16 2.18 -1.62
CA VAL A 17 -4.02 1.91 -0.47
C VAL A 17 -5.19 1.04 -0.93
N VAL A 18 -5.35 -0.13 -0.31
CA VAL A 18 -6.38 -1.11 -0.65
C VAL A 18 -7.25 -1.39 0.58
N ASP A 19 -8.49 -0.94 0.56
CA ASP A 19 -9.44 -1.06 1.68
C ASP A 19 -10.87 -0.92 1.13
N ASP A 20 -11.80 -1.79 1.52
CA ASP A 20 -13.20 -1.75 1.06
C ASP A 20 -14.02 -0.67 1.79
N ASP A 21 -13.62 -0.31 3.00
CA ASP A 21 -14.21 0.78 3.75
C ASP A 21 -13.73 2.13 3.19
N THR A 22 -14.66 2.87 2.57
CA THR A 22 -14.35 4.16 1.95
C THR A 22 -13.84 5.19 2.96
N ALA A 23 -14.37 5.21 4.19
CA ALA A 23 -13.93 6.17 5.20
C ALA A 23 -12.49 5.89 5.66
N ILE A 24 -12.14 4.61 5.85
CA ILE A 24 -10.77 4.22 6.21
C ILE A 24 -9.81 4.45 5.04
N ARG A 25 -10.21 4.10 3.81
CA ARG A 25 -9.40 4.33 2.61
C ARG A 25 -9.10 5.81 2.42
N ASP A 26 -10.13 6.66 2.42
CA ASP A 26 -10.00 8.11 2.26
C ASP A 26 -9.13 8.72 3.36
N SER A 27 -9.36 8.32 4.62
CA SER A 27 -8.55 8.80 5.75
C SER A 27 -7.08 8.39 5.63
N THR A 28 -6.81 7.15 5.23
CA THR A 28 -5.45 6.63 5.03
C THR A 28 -4.76 7.38 3.88
N SER A 29 -5.45 7.56 2.76
CA SER A 29 -4.97 8.32 1.62
C SER A 29 -4.67 9.77 1.96
N GLN A 30 -5.54 10.42 2.73
CA GLN A 30 -5.37 11.81 3.13
C GLN A 30 -4.12 11.97 4.01
N ILE A 31 -3.95 11.14 5.04
CA ILE A 31 -2.76 11.15 5.92
C ILE A 31 -1.46 11.03 5.11
N LEU A 32 -1.41 10.09 4.16
CA LEU A 32 -0.23 9.86 3.34
C LEU A 32 0.01 10.99 2.33
N THR A 33 -1.05 11.51 1.71
CA THR A 33 -0.97 12.64 0.77
C THR A 33 -0.46 13.89 1.47
N ASP A 34 -1.00 14.23 2.64
CA ASP A 34 -0.57 15.37 3.45
C ASP A 34 0.89 15.23 3.93
N SER A 35 1.37 13.99 4.03
CA SER A 35 2.76 13.66 4.36
C SER A 35 3.72 13.70 3.17
N GLY A 36 3.23 14.09 1.99
CA GLY A 36 4.01 14.28 0.76
C GLY A 36 4.09 13.05 -0.16
N PHE A 37 3.33 11.99 0.12
CA PHE A 37 3.27 10.82 -0.75
C PHE A 37 2.29 11.02 -1.90
N ARG A 38 2.59 10.42 -3.05
CA ARG A 38 1.57 10.19 -4.06
C ARG A 38 0.80 8.94 -3.68
N VAL A 39 -0.53 8.99 -3.68
CA VAL A 39 -1.39 7.86 -3.35
C VAL A 39 -2.24 7.44 -4.55
N VAL A 40 -2.46 6.14 -4.69
CA VAL A 40 -3.48 5.54 -5.55
C VAL A 40 -4.35 4.65 -4.67
N GLU A 41 -5.65 4.66 -4.90
CA GLU A 41 -6.63 3.90 -4.14
C GLU A 41 -7.19 2.73 -4.93
N ALA A 42 -7.56 1.68 -4.21
CA ALA A 42 -8.36 0.58 -4.71
C ALA A 42 -9.34 0.14 -3.62
N ARG A 43 -10.61 -0.11 -4.01
CA ARG A 43 -11.62 -0.59 -3.04
C ARG A 43 -11.69 -2.11 -2.90
N ASP A 44 -10.99 -2.82 -3.79
CA ASP A 44 -10.95 -4.27 -3.83
C ASP A 44 -9.67 -4.76 -4.52
N GLY A 45 -9.48 -6.08 -4.50
CA GLY A 45 -8.31 -6.72 -5.08
C GLY A 45 -8.25 -6.56 -6.61
N ALA A 46 -9.38 -6.53 -7.30
CA ALA A 46 -9.40 -6.39 -8.75
C ALA A 46 -8.99 -4.96 -9.18
N GLU A 47 -9.41 -3.94 -8.44
CA GLU A 47 -8.95 -2.56 -8.62
C GLU A 47 -7.47 -2.42 -8.29
N ALA A 48 -6.99 -3.06 -7.23
CA ALA A 48 -5.59 -3.03 -6.86
C ALA A 48 -4.70 -3.65 -7.95
N LEU A 49 -5.10 -4.79 -8.51
CA LEU A 49 -4.37 -5.43 -9.61
C LEU A 49 -4.38 -4.56 -10.88
N ARG A 50 -5.51 -3.95 -11.23
CA ARG A 50 -5.58 -2.98 -12.34
C ARG A 50 -4.66 -1.78 -12.10
N ALA A 51 -4.64 -1.23 -10.89
CA ALA A 51 -3.78 -0.12 -10.54
C ALA A 51 -2.29 -0.48 -10.68
N ILE A 52 -1.91 -1.68 -10.25
CA ILE A 52 -0.56 -2.23 -10.38
C ILE A 52 -0.13 -2.40 -11.84
N ASP A 53 -1.03 -2.88 -12.69
CA ASP A 53 -0.78 -3.06 -14.12
C ASP A 53 -0.58 -1.70 -14.84
N VAL A 54 -1.20 -0.63 -14.33
CA VAL A 54 -1.02 0.75 -14.83
C VAL A 54 0.29 1.36 -14.32
N GLU A 55 0.56 1.26 -13.02
CA GLU A 55 1.76 1.81 -12.40
C GLU A 55 2.16 1.04 -11.14
N GLN A 56 3.41 0.57 -11.12
CA GLN A 56 3.92 -0.15 -9.96
C GLN A 56 4.06 0.78 -8.74
N PRO A 57 3.45 0.44 -7.59
CA PRO A 57 3.57 1.24 -6.39
C PRO A 57 4.95 1.08 -5.73
N ALA A 58 5.32 2.05 -4.91
CA ALA A 58 6.47 1.98 -4.01
C ALA A 58 6.23 1.05 -2.83
N LEU A 59 4.99 0.97 -2.37
CA LEU A 59 4.53 0.18 -1.23
C LEU A 59 3.02 -0.03 -1.33
N ILE A 60 2.53 -1.14 -0.79
CA ILE A 60 1.09 -1.43 -0.66
C ILE A 60 0.69 -1.37 0.80
N VAL A 61 -0.37 -0.62 1.09
CA VAL A 61 -1.08 -0.64 2.36
C VAL A 61 -2.38 -1.41 2.14
N LEU A 62 -2.56 -2.54 2.82
CA LEU A 62 -3.63 -3.50 2.56
C LEU A 62 -4.48 -3.74 3.81
N ASP A 63 -5.80 -3.61 3.68
CA ASP A 63 -6.73 -4.27 4.58
C ASP A 63 -6.92 -5.75 4.20
N VAL A 64 -6.64 -6.65 5.13
CA VAL A 64 -6.84 -8.09 4.97
C VAL A 64 -8.24 -8.55 5.37
N GLN A 65 -9.09 -7.66 5.87
CA GLN A 65 -10.47 -7.94 6.29
C GLN A 65 -11.52 -7.63 5.21
N MET A 66 -11.11 -7.37 3.97
CA MET A 66 -12.03 -7.09 2.87
C MET A 66 -12.93 -8.30 2.54
N PRO A 67 -14.25 -8.11 2.39
CA PRO A 67 -15.17 -9.16 1.94
C PRO A 67 -14.76 -9.72 0.57
N GLY A 68 -14.81 -11.05 0.44
CA GLY A 68 -14.55 -11.73 -0.84
C GLY A 68 -13.08 -11.82 -1.23
N ILE A 69 -12.15 -11.42 -0.35
CA ILE A 69 -10.70 -11.55 -0.57
C ILE A 69 -10.11 -12.48 0.48
N ASP A 70 -9.37 -13.49 0.01
CA ASP A 70 -8.44 -14.25 0.84
C ASP A 70 -7.12 -13.46 0.90
N GLY A 71 -6.89 -12.73 2.00
CA GLY A 71 -5.72 -11.85 2.17
C GLY A 71 -4.39 -12.51 1.79
N PRO A 72 -4.06 -13.71 2.31
CA PRO A 72 -2.89 -14.47 1.88
C PRO A 72 -2.86 -14.83 0.39
N ALA A 73 -4.00 -15.22 -0.21
CA ALA A 73 -4.03 -15.51 -1.65
C ALA A 73 -3.78 -14.24 -2.49
N PHE A 74 -4.38 -13.13 -2.07
CA PHE A 74 -4.19 -11.83 -2.70
C PHE A 74 -2.74 -11.33 -2.54
N ALA A 75 -2.15 -11.43 -1.36
CA ALA A 75 -0.75 -11.09 -1.11
C ALA A 75 0.21 -11.94 -1.97
N ARG A 76 -0.09 -13.23 -2.18
CA ARG A 76 0.67 -14.08 -3.11
C ARG A 76 0.54 -13.61 -4.56
N GLU A 77 -0.66 -13.23 -5.00
CA GLU A 77 -0.86 -12.67 -6.34
C GLU A 77 -0.12 -11.34 -6.52
N LEU A 78 -0.13 -10.49 -5.50
CA LEU A 78 0.67 -9.27 -5.49
C LEU A 78 2.16 -9.58 -5.65
N GLN A 79 2.70 -10.52 -4.87
CA GLN A 79 4.12 -10.89 -4.91
C GLN A 79 4.55 -11.53 -6.24
N THR A 80 3.66 -12.23 -6.95
CA THR A 80 3.98 -12.81 -8.26
C THR A 80 4.06 -11.73 -9.35
N ARG A 81 3.21 -10.70 -9.27
CA ARG A 81 3.20 -9.55 -10.20
C ARG A 81 4.25 -8.49 -9.86
N LEU A 82 4.57 -8.34 -8.58
CA LEU A 82 5.42 -7.30 -8.03
C LEU A 82 6.64 -7.93 -7.34
N ARG A 83 7.75 -8.04 -8.07
CA ARG A 83 9.01 -8.46 -7.42
C ARG A 83 9.49 -7.32 -6.51
N ARG A 84 9.42 -7.53 -5.19
CA ARG A 84 9.97 -6.67 -4.12
C ARG A 84 9.17 -5.40 -3.78
N VAL A 85 7.86 -5.36 -4.02
CA VAL A 85 7.05 -4.29 -3.45
C VAL A 85 6.69 -4.65 -2.00
N PRO A 86 7.06 -3.83 -1.00
CA PRO A 86 6.74 -4.08 0.40
C PRO A 86 5.23 -3.95 0.64
N LEU A 87 4.76 -4.80 1.54
CA LEU A 87 3.36 -4.85 1.97
C LEU A 87 3.28 -4.47 3.44
N VAL A 88 2.41 -3.52 3.77
CA VAL A 88 2.03 -3.16 5.15
C VAL A 88 0.55 -3.48 5.32
N ILE A 89 0.20 -4.21 6.37
CA ILE A 89 -1.20 -4.55 6.65
C ILE A 89 -1.83 -3.52 7.60
N LEU A 90 -3.02 -3.04 7.27
CA LEU A 90 -3.92 -2.37 8.21
C LEU A 90 -4.99 -3.36 8.64
N THR A 91 -5.17 -3.61 9.93
CA THR A 91 -6.13 -4.63 10.36
C THR A 91 -6.72 -4.37 11.74
N GLY A 92 -7.99 -4.67 11.92
CA GLY A 92 -8.68 -4.68 13.22
C GLY A 92 -8.69 -6.06 13.90
N VAL A 93 -8.04 -7.09 13.33
CA VAL A 93 -8.07 -8.44 13.91
C VAL A 93 -7.31 -8.53 15.25
N PRO A 94 -7.67 -9.49 16.13
CA PRO A 94 -6.99 -9.67 17.42
C PRO A 94 -5.51 -10.07 17.31
N ASP A 95 -5.12 -10.83 16.27
CA ASP A 95 -3.75 -11.29 16.05
C ASP A 95 -3.19 -10.76 14.71
N PRO A 96 -2.82 -9.47 14.66
CA PRO A 96 -2.35 -8.83 13.44
C PRO A 96 -1.00 -9.36 12.97
N LYS A 97 -0.17 -9.88 13.89
CA LYS A 97 1.12 -10.49 13.57
C LYS A 97 0.95 -11.74 12.73
N ARG A 98 0.02 -12.61 13.12
CA ARG A 98 -0.26 -13.83 12.36
C ARG A 98 -0.73 -13.54 10.93
N GLU A 99 -1.54 -12.51 10.72
CA GLU A 99 -1.96 -12.12 9.36
C GLU A 99 -0.81 -11.52 8.55
N ALA A 100 0.04 -10.71 9.17
CA ALA A 100 1.28 -10.21 8.54
C ALA A 100 2.19 -11.35 8.08
N ASP A 101 2.43 -12.32 8.94
CA ASP A 101 3.25 -13.49 8.62
C ASP A 101 2.65 -14.30 7.46
N ARG A 102 1.32 -14.52 7.46
CA ARG A 102 0.63 -15.26 6.39
C ARG A 102 0.67 -14.56 5.02
N CYS A 103 0.74 -13.23 5.02
CA CYS A 103 0.84 -12.42 3.82
C CYS A 103 2.29 -12.08 3.43
N ASN A 104 3.27 -12.48 4.25
CA ASN A 104 4.67 -12.07 4.11
C ASN A 104 4.78 -10.54 3.99
N ALA A 105 4.09 -9.85 4.89
CA ALA A 105 4.11 -8.39 5.02
C ALA A 105 5.32 -7.92 5.84
N GLU A 106 5.84 -6.75 5.50
CA GLU A 106 6.97 -6.12 6.18
C GLU A 106 6.60 -5.60 7.57
N ALA A 107 5.34 -5.18 7.72
CA ALA A 107 4.78 -4.69 8.96
C ALA A 107 3.25 -4.78 8.96
N PHE A 108 2.67 -4.55 10.13
CA PHE A 108 1.25 -4.35 10.32
C PHE A 108 1.00 -3.14 11.23
N LEU A 109 -0.20 -2.59 11.14
CA LEU A 109 -0.69 -1.53 12.00
C LEU A 109 -2.15 -1.82 12.35
N ARG A 110 -2.48 -1.78 13.64
CA ARG A 110 -3.81 -2.17 14.12
C ARG A 110 -4.79 -1.01 13.99
N LYS A 111 -6.00 -1.25 13.51
CA LYS A 111 -7.11 -0.28 13.55
C LYS A 111 -7.72 -0.24 14.98
N PRO A 112 -8.01 0.95 15.56
CA PRO A 112 -7.65 2.29 15.08
C PRO A 112 -6.14 2.54 15.23
N PHE A 113 -5.57 3.31 14.30
CA PHE A 113 -4.13 3.54 14.20
C PHE A 113 -3.75 5.02 14.36
N ASP A 114 -2.50 5.24 14.74
CA ASP A 114 -1.87 6.56 14.82
C ASP A 114 -1.35 7.00 13.44
N ALA A 115 -1.62 8.24 13.05
CA ALA A 115 -1.22 8.79 11.76
C ALA A 115 0.30 8.85 11.60
N ASP A 116 1.03 9.24 12.66
CA ASP A 116 2.48 9.29 12.62
C ASP A 116 3.07 7.89 12.48
N GLU A 117 2.47 6.87 13.10
CA GLU A 117 2.89 5.48 12.94
C GLU A 117 2.73 4.96 11.51
N LEU A 118 1.59 5.23 10.87
CA LEU A 118 1.37 4.92 9.46
C LEU A 118 2.46 5.56 8.60
N VAL A 119 2.69 6.87 8.77
CA VAL A 119 3.68 7.63 7.99
C VAL A 119 5.09 7.10 8.22
N ARG A 120 5.46 6.76 9.47
CA ARG A 120 6.76 6.16 9.80
C ARG A 120 6.98 4.84 9.07
N LEU A 121 5.99 3.94 9.08
CA LEU A 121 6.07 2.66 8.39
C LEU A 121 6.20 2.86 6.88
N VAL A 122 5.36 3.72 6.29
CA VAL A 122 5.41 3.98 4.85
C VAL A 122 6.75 4.60 4.44
N ARG A 123 7.28 5.59 5.18
CA ARG A 123 8.62 6.15 4.90
C ARG A 123 9.72 5.10 4.97
N LYS A 124 9.68 4.22 5.98
CA LYS A 124 10.68 3.18 6.19
C LYS A 124 10.75 2.20 5.02
N PHE A 125 9.60 1.80 4.49
CA PHE A 125 9.53 0.70 3.52
C PHE A 125 9.37 1.17 2.06
N ALA A 126 8.80 2.33 1.79
CA ALA A 126 8.63 2.84 0.41
C ALA A 126 9.92 3.39 -0.23
N SER A 127 11.08 3.21 0.42
CA SER A 127 12.40 3.71 0.01
C SER A 127 13.03 2.93 -1.14
#